data_AF-A0A352SZQ5-F1
#
_entry.id   AF-A0A352SZQ5-F1
#
_cell.length_a   1.000
_cell.length_b   1.000
_cell.length_c   1.000
_cell.angle_alpha   90.00
_cell.angle_beta   90.00
_cell.angle_gamma   90.00
#
_symmetry.space_group_name_H-M   'P 1'
#
loop_
_entity.id
_entity.type
_entity.pdbx_description
1 polymer ?
#
loop_
_entity_poly.entity_id
_entity_poly.type
_entity_poly.pdbx_seq_one_letter_code
_entity_poly.pdbx_strand_id
1 'polypeptide(L)'
;MKVNFGNKTVGGFNYELTRGISLQTAEGAEFGECMETMERIKDNDFNSWTQEWGKTADFVAEYAQQRLNNGDDTAARKAFMRASNYYRMACFYVPHTDKRHRDFWQKSREAFHAMIPLSEYPIERVSINFENSLLPGYYIPCGQANRPTLIAIGGFDSTSEEVYFWIGRAARSYGWNCLIFEGPGQWGALMDNPGLIFRPDYEKPVGAAVDYLMTRDDIDKEKIAIIGYSMGGYLCVRGALDPRIKACIPNTLVVDCGAAARAGMKNMVKHKAFMDKTFNILMKINTPARWGFQHSAWTLGINSAHEWVEAYDKFTLLGYEDLLKKKPMLFLF
;
A
#
# COMPACT_ATOMS: atom_id res chain seq x y z
N MET A 1 10.25 -22.54 5.07
CA MET A 1 10.81 -21.86 6.28
C MET A 1 9.89 -22.10 7.48
N LYS A 2 10.36 -21.91 8.72
CA LYS A 2 9.48 -22.08 9.90
C LYS A 2 8.55 -20.87 10.05
N VAL A 3 7.25 -21.08 9.92
CA VAL A 3 6.24 -20.06 10.18
C VAL A 3 6.16 -19.78 11.68
N ASN A 4 6.18 -18.50 12.03
CA ASN A 4 6.07 -18.00 13.39
C ASN A 4 5.24 -16.70 13.40
N PHE A 5 3.94 -16.82 13.65
CA PHE A 5 3.02 -15.68 13.76
C PHE A 5 3.30 -14.76 14.97
N GLY A 6 4.14 -15.20 15.92
CA GLY A 6 4.63 -14.35 17.01
C GLY A 6 5.73 -13.38 16.56
N ASN A 7 6.38 -13.62 15.41
CA ASN A 7 7.40 -12.73 14.87
C ASN A 7 6.76 -11.60 14.06
N LYS A 8 6.62 -10.43 14.71
CA LYS A 8 6.03 -9.22 14.12
C LYS A 8 7.06 -8.24 13.53
N THR A 9 8.25 -8.72 13.16
CA THR A 9 9.29 -7.85 12.59
C THR A 9 8.85 -7.34 11.22
N VAL A 10 8.52 -6.05 11.12
CA VAL A 10 8.14 -5.38 9.87
C VAL A 10 9.23 -5.59 8.81
N GLY A 11 8.83 -5.90 7.58
CA GLY A 11 9.75 -6.26 6.50
C GLY A 11 10.34 -7.67 6.61
N GLY A 12 10.02 -8.44 7.65
CA GLY A 12 10.39 -9.85 7.78
C GLY A 12 9.36 -10.80 7.15
N PHE A 13 9.80 -11.99 6.74
CA PHE A 13 8.97 -12.96 6.00
C PHE A 13 7.70 -13.38 6.77
N ASN A 14 7.79 -13.55 8.10
CA ASN A 14 6.61 -13.90 8.92
C ASN A 14 5.59 -12.76 9.02
N TYR A 15 6.05 -11.51 9.06
CA TYR A 15 5.18 -10.34 9.05
C TYR A 15 4.48 -10.22 7.69
N GLU A 16 5.22 -10.35 6.59
CA GLU A 16 4.63 -10.29 5.24
C GLU A 16 3.68 -11.45 4.95
N LEU A 17 3.95 -12.64 5.47
CA LEU A 17 3.00 -13.75 5.44
C LEU A 17 1.72 -13.39 6.19
N THR A 18 1.84 -12.86 7.41
CA THR A 18 0.69 -12.47 8.25
C THR A 18 -0.14 -11.38 7.57
N ARG A 19 0.51 -10.39 6.95
CA ARG A 19 -0.14 -9.35 6.15
C ARG A 19 -0.87 -9.95 4.96
N GLY A 20 -0.20 -10.80 4.17
CA GLY A 20 -0.79 -11.42 2.98
C GLY A 20 -2.00 -12.29 3.29
N ILE A 21 -1.91 -13.13 4.32
CA ILE A 21 -2.99 -14.04 4.71
C ILE A 21 -4.16 -13.32 5.39
N SER A 22 -3.93 -12.15 5.99
CA SER A 22 -5.00 -11.34 6.60
C SER A 22 -6.09 -10.97 5.60
N LEU A 23 -5.79 -10.99 4.29
CA LEU A 23 -6.76 -10.71 3.23
C LEU A 23 -7.72 -11.88 2.96
N GLN A 24 -7.56 -13.04 3.60
CA GLN A 24 -8.42 -14.21 3.41
C GLN A 24 -9.90 -13.88 3.68
N THR A 25 -10.20 -13.09 4.72
CA THR A 25 -11.57 -12.67 5.04
C THR A 25 -12.20 -11.80 3.95
N ALA A 26 -11.37 -11.19 3.11
CA ALA A 26 -11.76 -10.43 1.93
C ALA A 26 -11.47 -11.19 0.62
N GLU A 27 -11.33 -12.52 0.67
CA GLU A 27 -11.12 -13.43 -0.46
C GLU A 27 -9.81 -13.20 -1.23
N GLY A 28 -8.86 -12.46 -0.64
CA GLY A 28 -7.56 -12.13 -1.24
C GLY A 28 -6.45 -13.14 -0.93
N ALA A 29 -6.73 -14.19 -0.15
CA ALA A 29 -5.78 -15.26 0.16
C ALA A 29 -6.51 -16.54 0.59
N GLU A 30 -5.82 -17.68 0.54
CA GLU A 30 -6.23 -18.94 1.18
C GLU A 30 -5.11 -19.46 2.07
N PHE A 31 -5.48 -19.94 3.26
CA PHE A 31 -4.52 -20.41 4.26
C PHE A 31 -3.65 -21.55 3.74
N GLY A 32 -4.27 -22.53 3.06
CA GLY A 32 -3.55 -23.69 2.51
C GLY A 32 -2.50 -23.29 1.46
N GLU A 33 -2.90 -22.48 0.47
CA GLU A 33 -2.00 -21.96 -0.57
C GLU A 33 -0.82 -21.18 0.05
N CYS A 34 -1.10 -20.36 1.07
CA CYS A 34 -0.08 -19.60 1.78
C CYS A 34 0.90 -20.52 2.52
N MET A 35 0.41 -21.48 3.32
CA MET A 35 1.30 -22.37 4.09
C MET A 35 2.15 -23.25 3.17
N GLU A 36 1.58 -23.81 2.12
CA GLU A 36 2.29 -24.64 1.15
C GLU A 36 3.41 -23.85 0.44
N THR A 37 3.15 -22.58 0.10
CA THR A 37 4.17 -21.69 -0.45
C THR A 37 5.31 -21.45 0.53
N MET A 38 4.98 -21.21 1.81
CA MET A 38 5.97 -20.95 2.85
C MET A 38 6.85 -22.16 3.18
N GLU A 39 6.38 -23.39 2.95
CA GLU A 39 7.20 -24.60 3.08
C GLU A 39 8.36 -24.62 2.09
N ARG A 40 8.16 -24.12 0.86
CA ARG A 40 9.17 -24.08 -0.21
C ARG A 40 10.17 -22.92 -0.06
N ILE A 41 9.83 -21.89 0.69
CA ILE A 41 10.67 -20.70 0.88
C ILE A 41 11.82 -20.97 1.86
N LYS A 42 13.03 -20.58 1.49
CA LYS A 42 14.20 -20.62 2.37
C LYS A 42 14.21 -19.37 3.26
N ASP A 43 14.45 -19.56 4.55
CA ASP A 43 14.41 -18.44 5.50
C ASP A 43 15.45 -17.37 5.14
N ASN A 44 15.04 -16.11 5.17
CA ASN A 44 15.85 -14.93 4.81
C ASN A 44 16.40 -14.87 3.37
N ASP A 45 15.91 -15.70 2.45
CA ASP A 45 16.29 -15.69 1.04
C ASP A 45 15.20 -15.02 0.17
N PHE A 46 15.44 -13.75 -0.19
CA PHE A 46 14.55 -12.95 -1.03
C PHE A 46 14.27 -13.57 -2.40
N ASN A 47 15.24 -14.27 -2.99
CA ASN A 47 15.04 -14.93 -4.27
C ASN A 47 14.09 -16.11 -4.14
N SER A 48 14.25 -16.92 -3.08
CA SER A 48 13.31 -18.03 -2.82
C SER A 48 11.90 -17.52 -2.56
N TRP A 49 11.73 -16.43 -1.79
CA TRP A 49 10.43 -15.79 -1.59
C TRP A 49 9.80 -15.36 -2.92
N THR A 50 10.56 -14.58 -3.70
CA THR A 50 10.10 -14.04 -4.99
C THR A 50 9.68 -15.17 -5.94
N GLN A 51 10.51 -16.22 -6.06
CA GLN A 51 10.25 -17.32 -6.99
C GLN A 51 9.06 -18.16 -6.56
N GLU A 52 8.98 -18.55 -5.28
CA GLU A 52 7.92 -19.45 -4.81
C GLU A 52 6.56 -18.76 -4.74
N TRP A 53 6.49 -17.49 -4.33
CA TRP A 53 5.24 -16.71 -4.44
C TRP A 53 4.86 -16.45 -5.90
N GLY A 54 5.84 -16.20 -6.77
CA GLY A 54 5.59 -16.07 -8.21
C GLY A 54 4.93 -17.32 -8.81
N LYS A 55 5.47 -18.52 -8.50
CA LYS A 55 4.89 -19.80 -8.92
C LYS A 55 3.47 -20.01 -8.40
N THR A 56 3.22 -19.72 -7.13
CA THR A 56 1.87 -19.83 -6.56
C THR A 56 0.91 -18.85 -7.22
N ALA A 57 1.34 -17.62 -7.49
CA ALA A 57 0.53 -16.63 -8.18
C ALA A 57 0.24 -17.02 -9.64
N ASP A 58 1.23 -17.52 -10.38
CA ASP A 58 1.06 -18.03 -11.75
C ASP A 58 0.03 -19.17 -11.78
N PHE A 59 0.16 -20.17 -10.89
CA PHE A 59 -0.78 -21.29 -10.79
C PHE A 59 -2.22 -20.83 -10.52
N VAL A 60 -2.41 -19.91 -9.58
CA VAL A 60 -3.74 -19.40 -9.22
C VAL A 60 -4.32 -18.52 -10.34
N ALA A 61 -3.49 -17.75 -11.04
CA ALA A 61 -3.91 -16.97 -12.21
C ALA A 61 -4.34 -17.88 -13.38
N GLU A 62 -3.60 -18.96 -13.65
CA GLU A 62 -3.99 -19.96 -14.65
C GLU A 62 -5.32 -20.63 -14.28
N TYR A 63 -5.49 -21.00 -13.01
CA TYR A 63 -6.77 -21.52 -12.51
C TYR A 63 -7.91 -20.52 -12.71
N ALA A 64 -7.69 -19.23 -12.39
CA ALA A 64 -8.67 -18.17 -12.59
C ALA A 64 -9.11 -18.08 -14.07
N GLN A 65 -8.16 -18.11 -14.99
CA GLN A 65 -8.43 -18.07 -16.42
C GLN A 65 -9.21 -19.31 -16.89
N GLN A 66 -8.88 -20.49 -16.38
CA GLN A 66 -9.63 -21.72 -16.68
C GLN A 66 -11.09 -21.64 -16.19
N ARG A 67 -11.33 -21.10 -14.99
CA ARG A 67 -12.69 -20.90 -14.48
C ARG A 67 -13.47 -19.91 -15.34
N LEU A 68 -12.83 -18.80 -15.74
CA LEU A 68 -13.43 -17.79 -16.61
C LEU A 68 -13.82 -18.40 -17.97
N ASN A 69 -12.92 -19.16 -18.60
CA ASN A 69 -13.18 -19.82 -19.89
C ASN A 69 -14.32 -20.85 -19.82
N ASN A 70 -14.58 -21.42 -18.64
CA ASN A 70 -15.66 -22.37 -18.38
C ASN A 70 -16.97 -21.69 -17.93
N GLY A 71 -17.02 -20.35 -17.88
CA GLY A 71 -18.20 -19.58 -17.48
C GLY A 71 -18.46 -19.53 -15.97
N ASP A 72 -17.48 -19.85 -15.13
CA ASP A 72 -17.59 -19.71 -13.67
C ASP A 72 -16.93 -18.42 -13.20
N ASP A 73 -17.64 -17.31 -13.40
CA ASP A 73 -17.18 -15.96 -13.05
C ASP A 73 -16.91 -15.80 -11.55
N THR A 74 -17.66 -16.50 -10.70
CA THR A 74 -17.49 -16.42 -9.24
C THR A 74 -16.16 -17.03 -8.82
N ALA A 75 -15.84 -18.24 -9.29
CA ALA A 75 -14.56 -18.87 -8.98
C ALA A 75 -13.40 -18.13 -9.65
N ALA A 76 -13.58 -17.64 -10.88
CA ALA A 76 -12.58 -16.83 -11.59
C ALA A 76 -12.25 -15.55 -10.82
N ARG A 77 -13.26 -14.77 -10.41
CA ARG A 77 -13.09 -13.55 -9.61
C ARG A 77 -12.28 -13.81 -8.35
N LYS A 78 -12.68 -14.81 -7.55
CA LYS A 78 -12.00 -15.15 -6.30
C LYS A 78 -10.54 -15.55 -6.54
N ALA A 79 -10.26 -16.33 -7.59
CA ALA A 79 -8.90 -16.71 -7.92
C ALA A 79 -8.05 -15.52 -8.42
N PHE A 80 -8.61 -14.64 -9.26
CA PHE A 80 -7.93 -13.41 -9.66
C PHE A 80 -7.60 -12.48 -8.49
N MET A 81 -8.49 -12.38 -7.49
CA MET A 81 -8.23 -11.64 -6.24
C MET A 81 -7.02 -12.20 -5.48
N ARG A 82 -6.92 -13.53 -5.35
CA ARG A 82 -5.76 -14.18 -4.71
C ARG A 82 -4.49 -14.03 -5.53
N ALA A 83 -4.56 -14.25 -6.84
CA ALA A 83 -3.42 -14.07 -7.74
C ALA A 83 -2.85 -12.64 -7.66
N SER A 84 -3.71 -11.62 -7.62
CA SER A 84 -3.28 -10.23 -7.43
C SER A 84 -2.46 -10.05 -6.14
N ASN A 85 -2.96 -10.54 -5.01
CA ASN A 85 -2.25 -10.47 -3.74
C ASN A 85 -0.93 -11.29 -3.76
N TYR A 86 -0.92 -12.48 -4.34
CA TYR A 86 0.28 -13.33 -4.36
C TYR A 86 1.37 -12.78 -5.28
N TYR A 87 1.02 -12.15 -6.42
CA TYR A 87 2.00 -11.41 -7.22
C TYR A 87 2.54 -10.19 -6.46
N ARG A 88 1.70 -9.46 -5.71
CA ARG A 88 2.15 -8.38 -4.82
C ARG A 88 3.15 -8.91 -3.79
N MET A 89 2.87 -10.07 -3.17
CA MET A 89 3.80 -10.73 -2.26
C MET A 89 5.11 -11.12 -2.96
N ALA A 90 5.05 -11.71 -4.15
CA ALA A 90 6.24 -12.06 -4.94
C ALA A 90 7.13 -10.83 -5.23
N CYS A 91 6.50 -9.69 -5.51
CA CYS A 91 7.17 -8.42 -5.81
C CYS A 91 7.86 -7.79 -4.59
N PHE A 92 7.36 -8.02 -3.38
CA PHE A 92 7.66 -7.21 -2.18
C PHE A 92 9.14 -7.04 -1.82
N TYR A 93 9.95 -8.07 -2.02
CA TYR A 93 11.39 -8.05 -1.69
C TYR A 93 12.29 -7.80 -2.90
N VAL A 94 11.71 -7.58 -4.08
CA VAL A 94 12.46 -7.35 -5.30
C VAL A 94 12.84 -5.87 -5.38
N PRO A 95 14.12 -5.52 -5.59
CA PRO A 95 14.49 -4.12 -5.80
C PRO A 95 13.84 -3.56 -7.06
N HIS A 96 13.42 -2.30 -7.05
CA HIS A 96 12.79 -1.64 -8.21
C HIS A 96 13.65 -1.64 -9.50
N THR A 97 14.97 -1.78 -9.36
CA THR A 97 15.93 -1.89 -10.48
C THR A 97 15.95 -3.27 -11.15
N ASP A 98 15.40 -4.29 -10.50
CA ASP A 98 15.27 -5.64 -11.06
C ASP A 98 13.96 -5.75 -11.85
N LYS A 99 14.04 -6.23 -13.10
CA LYS A 99 12.89 -6.37 -14.00
C LYS A 99 11.74 -7.16 -13.36
N ARG A 100 12.05 -8.16 -12.52
CA ARG A 100 11.04 -8.98 -11.81
C ARG A 100 10.09 -8.13 -10.97
N HIS A 101 10.54 -7.00 -10.43
CA HIS A 101 9.68 -6.10 -9.65
C HIS A 101 8.57 -5.53 -10.53
N ARG A 102 8.93 -4.97 -11.69
CA ARG A 102 7.94 -4.46 -12.66
C ARG A 102 7.03 -5.57 -13.17
N ASP A 103 7.59 -6.73 -13.51
CA ASP A 103 6.82 -7.85 -14.05
C ASP A 103 5.76 -8.36 -13.06
N PHE A 104 6.15 -8.61 -11.80
CA PHE A 104 5.21 -9.09 -10.79
C PHE A 104 4.22 -8.02 -10.34
N TRP A 105 4.65 -6.75 -10.20
CA TRP A 105 3.72 -5.66 -9.94
C TRP A 105 2.67 -5.52 -11.06
N GLN A 106 3.08 -5.61 -12.32
CA GLN A 106 2.17 -5.52 -13.46
C GLN A 106 1.18 -6.69 -13.46
N LYS A 107 1.66 -7.93 -13.27
CA LYS A 107 0.80 -9.11 -13.13
C LYS A 107 -0.17 -8.99 -11.95
N SER A 108 0.25 -8.41 -10.84
CA SER A 108 -0.61 -8.15 -9.67
C SER A 108 -1.78 -7.21 -10.04
N ARG A 109 -1.49 -6.11 -10.75
CA ARG A 109 -2.51 -5.16 -11.23
C ARG A 109 -3.42 -5.77 -12.29
N GLU A 110 -2.86 -6.50 -13.24
CA GLU A 110 -3.62 -7.16 -14.30
C GLU A 110 -4.60 -8.21 -13.74
N ALA A 111 -4.17 -9.00 -12.75
CA ALA A 111 -5.05 -9.93 -12.06
C ALA A 111 -6.18 -9.20 -11.31
N PHE A 112 -5.89 -8.06 -10.65
CA PHE A 112 -6.93 -7.23 -10.06
C PHE A 112 -7.87 -6.64 -11.12
N HIS A 113 -7.35 -6.20 -12.26
CA HIS A 113 -8.19 -5.65 -13.33
C HIS A 113 -9.07 -6.73 -13.96
N ALA A 114 -8.59 -7.97 -14.05
CA ALA A 114 -9.37 -9.11 -14.53
C ALA A 114 -10.54 -9.47 -13.60
N MET A 115 -10.45 -9.19 -12.29
CA MET A 115 -11.58 -9.42 -11.38
C MET A 115 -12.65 -8.32 -11.43
N ILE A 116 -12.30 -7.10 -11.85
CA ILE A 116 -13.23 -5.96 -11.91
C ILE A 116 -14.52 -6.26 -12.70
N PRO A 117 -14.47 -6.74 -13.97
CA PRO A 117 -15.68 -7.02 -14.73
C PRO A 117 -16.49 -8.20 -14.16
N LEU A 118 -15.87 -9.04 -13.32
CA LEU A 118 -16.51 -10.18 -12.66
C LEU A 118 -17.06 -9.82 -11.28
N SER A 119 -16.79 -8.60 -10.80
CA SER A 119 -17.19 -8.16 -9.47
C SER A 119 -18.71 -8.06 -9.36
N GLU A 120 -19.25 -8.57 -8.25
CA GLU A 120 -20.68 -8.44 -7.88
C GLU A 120 -21.12 -6.98 -7.80
N TYR A 121 -20.16 -6.07 -7.62
CA TYR A 121 -20.38 -4.66 -7.43
C TYR A 121 -19.45 -3.83 -8.30
N PRO A 122 -19.89 -2.66 -8.82
CA PRO A 122 -19.06 -1.81 -9.64
C PRO A 122 -17.77 -1.39 -8.94
N ILE A 123 -16.67 -1.45 -9.69
CA ILE A 123 -15.36 -0.91 -9.33
C ILE A 123 -14.88 -0.14 -10.56
N GLU A 124 -14.74 1.17 -10.42
CA GLU A 124 -14.28 2.04 -11.50
C GLU A 124 -12.77 2.23 -11.36
N ARG A 125 -12.02 2.02 -12.44
CA ARG A 125 -10.63 2.45 -12.52
C ARG A 125 -10.62 3.95 -12.78
N VAL A 126 -9.86 4.71 -11.99
CA VAL A 126 -9.80 6.16 -12.10
C VAL A 126 -8.37 6.64 -12.26
N SER A 127 -8.22 7.82 -12.84
CA SER A 127 -6.95 8.52 -12.98
C SER A 127 -7.16 9.96 -12.57
N ILE A 128 -6.44 10.38 -11.52
CA ILE A 128 -6.60 11.71 -10.92
C ILE A 128 -5.49 12.61 -11.45
N ASN A 129 -5.87 13.74 -12.04
CA ASN A 129 -4.91 14.74 -12.50
C ASN A 129 -4.19 15.37 -11.31
N PHE A 130 -2.85 15.32 -11.31
CA PHE A 130 -2.04 15.93 -10.27
C PHE A 130 -0.73 16.47 -10.86
N GLU A 131 -0.59 17.81 -10.89
CA GLU A 131 0.56 18.48 -11.50
C GLU A 131 0.82 17.94 -12.93
N ASN A 132 1.97 17.32 -13.18
CA ASN A 132 2.34 16.73 -14.48
C ASN A 132 2.17 15.20 -14.50
N SER A 133 1.35 14.65 -13.61
CA SER A 133 1.19 13.20 -13.40
C SER A 133 -0.28 12.80 -13.36
N LEU A 134 -0.52 11.52 -13.63
CA LEU A 134 -1.81 10.87 -13.42
C LEU A 134 -1.68 9.89 -12.27
N LEU A 135 -2.40 10.13 -11.18
CA LEU A 135 -2.43 9.26 -10.01
C LEU A 135 -3.43 8.12 -10.24
N PRO A 136 -3.01 6.84 -10.20
CA PRO A 136 -3.91 5.72 -10.39
C PRO A 136 -4.77 5.50 -9.15
N GLY A 137 -5.99 5.00 -9.36
CA GLY A 137 -6.87 4.64 -8.26
C GLY A 137 -8.07 3.80 -8.69
N TYR A 138 -8.89 3.49 -7.68
CA TYR A 138 -10.16 2.79 -7.82
C TYR A 138 -11.25 3.55 -7.07
N TYR A 139 -12.37 3.80 -7.75
CA TYR A 139 -13.58 4.29 -7.11
C TYR A 139 -14.60 3.15 -6.99
N ILE A 140 -15.02 2.88 -5.77
CA ILE A 140 -15.99 1.84 -5.43
C ILE A 140 -17.26 2.56 -4.96
N PRO A 141 -18.26 2.79 -5.84
CA PRO A 141 -19.53 3.35 -5.40
C PRO A 141 -20.18 2.42 -4.38
N CYS A 142 -21.15 2.88 -3.60
CA CYS A 142 -22.04 2.00 -2.82
C CYS A 142 -23.31 1.61 -3.58
N GLY A 143 -23.54 2.19 -4.77
CA GLY A 143 -24.70 1.93 -5.61
C GLY A 143 -25.94 2.78 -5.28
N GLN A 144 -25.79 3.77 -4.41
CA GLN A 144 -26.84 4.74 -4.06
C GLN A 144 -26.31 6.16 -4.28
N ALA A 145 -27.17 7.07 -4.75
CA ALA A 145 -26.80 8.46 -4.98
C ALA A 145 -26.68 9.25 -3.67
N ASN A 146 -25.87 10.31 -3.69
CA ASN A 146 -25.67 11.24 -2.56
C ASN A 146 -25.25 10.53 -1.27
N ARG A 147 -24.23 9.68 -1.36
CA ARG A 147 -23.70 8.89 -0.24
C ARG A 147 -22.34 9.39 0.20
N PRO A 148 -21.99 9.21 1.49
CA PRO A 148 -20.72 9.67 2.01
C PRO A 148 -19.56 8.90 1.36
N THR A 149 -18.42 9.55 1.23
CA THR A 149 -17.23 8.98 0.56
C THR A 149 -16.07 8.85 1.53
N LEU A 150 -15.48 7.66 1.58
CA LEU A 150 -14.23 7.41 2.28
C LEU A 150 -13.07 7.44 1.27
N ILE A 151 -12.14 8.37 1.44
CA ILE A 151 -10.83 8.31 0.78
C ILE A 151 -9.95 7.35 1.58
N ALA A 152 -9.38 6.33 0.96
CA ALA A 152 -8.49 5.38 1.62
C ALA A 152 -7.11 5.39 0.97
N ILE A 153 -6.07 5.63 1.78
CA ILE A 153 -4.69 5.76 1.32
C ILE A 153 -3.82 4.74 2.02
N GLY A 154 -3.00 4.06 1.21
CA GLY A 154 -1.95 3.17 1.68
C GLY A 154 -0.83 3.90 2.42
N GLY A 155 0.18 3.14 2.82
CA GLY A 155 1.38 3.66 3.46
C GLY A 155 2.59 3.66 2.55
N PHE A 156 3.70 3.22 3.13
CA PHE A 156 5.02 3.21 2.53
C PHE A 156 5.14 2.17 1.40
N ASP A 157 4.53 0.99 1.57
CA ASP A 157 4.81 -0.22 0.78
C ASP A 157 3.56 -0.98 0.30
N SER A 158 2.37 -0.41 0.49
CA SER A 158 1.10 -1.00 0.09
C SER A 158 0.66 -0.51 -1.28
N THR A 159 -0.12 -1.32 -1.99
CA THR A 159 -0.75 -0.92 -3.26
C THR A 159 -2.22 -0.58 -3.08
N SER A 160 -2.81 0.14 -4.05
CA SER A 160 -4.26 0.41 -4.04
C SER A 160 -5.11 -0.87 -4.01
N GLU A 161 -4.67 -1.93 -4.69
CA GLU A 161 -5.34 -3.23 -4.73
C GLU A 161 -5.35 -3.88 -3.34
N GLU A 162 -4.28 -3.71 -2.56
CA GLU A 162 -4.24 -4.20 -1.18
C GLU A 162 -5.21 -3.44 -0.26
N VAL A 163 -5.26 -2.11 -0.40
CA VAL A 163 -6.18 -1.25 0.36
C VAL A 163 -7.66 -1.56 0.04
N TYR A 164 -7.95 -2.02 -1.17
CA TYR A 164 -9.30 -2.49 -1.53
C TYR A 164 -9.76 -3.65 -0.63
N PHE A 165 -8.87 -4.60 -0.31
CA PHE A 165 -9.18 -5.69 0.59
C PHE A 165 -9.29 -5.24 2.05
N TRP A 166 -8.50 -4.25 2.47
CA TRP A 166 -8.55 -3.74 3.84
C TRP A 166 -9.83 -2.97 4.17
N ILE A 167 -10.31 -2.13 3.24
CA ILE A 167 -11.44 -1.24 3.53
C ILE A 167 -12.35 -0.95 2.36
N GLY A 168 -11.88 -1.03 1.11
CA GLY A 168 -12.68 -0.71 -0.07
C GLY A 168 -14.02 -1.46 -0.12
N ARG A 169 -13.96 -2.79 0.03
CA ARG A 169 -15.16 -3.65 0.10
C ARG A 169 -16.05 -3.33 1.29
N ALA A 170 -15.45 -3.16 2.46
CA ALA A 170 -16.18 -2.92 3.70
C ALA A 170 -16.93 -1.58 3.64
N ALA A 171 -16.26 -0.50 3.22
CA ALA A 171 -16.87 0.83 3.06
C ALA A 171 -18.16 0.75 2.21
N ARG A 172 -18.08 0.09 1.05
CA ARG A 172 -19.25 -0.17 0.20
C ARG A 172 -20.35 -0.92 0.93
N SER A 173 -20.03 -2.04 1.59
CA SER A 173 -21.03 -2.86 2.30
C SER A 173 -21.74 -2.11 3.44
N TYR A 174 -21.10 -1.07 4.00
CA TYR A 174 -21.68 -0.17 4.98
C TYR A 174 -22.34 1.09 4.37
N GLY A 175 -22.52 1.14 3.05
CA GLY A 175 -23.24 2.22 2.37
C GLY A 175 -22.41 3.48 2.09
N TRP A 176 -21.08 3.36 2.09
CA TRP A 176 -20.15 4.44 1.73
C TRP A 176 -19.56 4.20 0.34
N ASN A 177 -19.41 5.27 -0.44
CA ASN A 177 -18.50 5.24 -1.58
C ASN A 177 -17.06 5.17 -1.06
N CYS A 178 -16.14 4.59 -1.81
CA CYS A 178 -14.73 4.54 -1.46
C CYS A 178 -13.87 5.00 -2.64
N LEU A 179 -12.98 5.97 -2.41
CA LEU A 179 -11.93 6.33 -3.35
C LEU A 179 -10.59 5.85 -2.79
N ILE A 180 -9.96 4.92 -3.48
CA ILE A 180 -8.61 4.46 -3.21
C ILE A 180 -7.72 5.04 -4.29
N PHE A 181 -6.61 5.66 -3.92
CA PHE A 181 -5.63 6.12 -4.89
C PHE A 181 -4.21 6.01 -4.35
N GLU A 182 -3.25 5.96 -5.26
CA GLU A 182 -1.83 6.06 -4.95
C GLU A 182 -1.33 7.46 -5.33
N GLY A 183 -0.74 8.16 -4.38
CA GLY A 183 -0.06 9.44 -4.60
C GLY A 183 1.46 9.30 -4.71
N PRO A 184 2.20 10.42 -4.75
CA PRO A 184 3.65 10.42 -4.82
C PRO A 184 4.30 9.51 -3.77
N GLY A 185 5.29 8.72 -4.19
CA GLY A 185 6.00 7.76 -3.37
C GLY A 185 5.36 6.37 -3.27
N GLN A 186 4.10 6.22 -3.69
CA GLN A 186 3.39 4.93 -3.67
C GLN A 186 3.55 4.19 -4.99
N TRP A 187 3.42 2.85 -4.96
CA TRP A 187 3.99 1.98 -5.99
C TRP A 187 3.43 2.25 -7.37
N GLY A 188 2.11 2.23 -7.55
CA GLY A 188 1.54 2.45 -8.88
C GLY A 188 1.76 3.86 -9.40
N ALA A 189 1.68 4.86 -8.54
CA ALA A 189 1.99 6.25 -8.93
C ALA A 189 3.45 6.39 -9.40
N LEU A 190 4.41 5.78 -8.70
CA LEU A 190 5.83 5.78 -9.07
C LEU A 190 6.13 4.98 -10.34
N MET A 191 5.48 3.83 -10.51
CA MET A 191 5.66 2.98 -11.69
C MET A 191 5.14 3.67 -12.95
N ASP A 192 3.97 4.31 -12.86
CA ASP A 192 3.34 5.02 -13.96
C ASP A 192 3.98 6.41 -14.19
N ASN A 193 4.61 6.99 -13.16
CA ASN A 193 5.25 8.31 -13.20
C ASN A 193 6.66 8.27 -12.56
N PRO A 194 7.70 7.85 -13.29
CA PRO A 194 9.06 7.74 -12.75
C PRO A 194 9.56 9.06 -12.14
N GLY A 195 10.05 8.99 -10.90
CA GLY A 195 10.55 10.16 -10.15
C GLY A 195 9.49 10.87 -9.29
N LEU A 196 8.23 10.42 -9.33
CA LEU A 196 7.16 10.93 -8.46
C LEU A 196 7.30 10.38 -7.02
N ILE A 197 8.39 10.75 -6.34
CA ILE A 197 8.76 10.30 -5.00
C ILE A 197 7.90 10.91 -3.89
N PHE A 198 7.96 10.33 -2.69
CA PHE A 198 7.27 10.85 -1.51
C PHE A 198 7.61 12.32 -1.25
N ARG A 199 6.59 13.08 -0.85
CA ARG A 199 6.68 14.50 -0.49
C ARG A 199 5.90 14.76 0.80
N PRO A 200 6.35 15.70 1.65
CA PRO A 200 5.74 15.93 2.96
C PRO A 200 4.40 16.69 2.89
N ASP A 201 4.19 17.51 1.86
CA ASP A 201 2.98 18.32 1.64
C ASP A 201 1.85 17.50 0.99
N TYR A 202 1.50 16.38 1.63
CA TYR A 202 0.54 15.39 1.11
C TYR A 202 -0.92 15.90 1.04
N GLU A 203 -1.21 17.07 1.60
CA GLU A 203 -2.45 17.81 1.35
C GLU A 203 -2.66 18.11 -0.14
N LYS A 204 -1.59 18.22 -0.94
CA LYS A 204 -1.70 18.50 -2.38
C LYS A 204 -2.24 17.32 -3.19
N PRO A 205 -1.65 16.11 -3.16
CA PRO A 205 -2.22 14.96 -3.88
C PRO A 205 -3.60 14.57 -3.33
N VAL A 206 -3.85 14.71 -2.02
CA VAL A 206 -5.18 14.51 -1.46
C VAL A 206 -6.17 15.56 -1.97
N GLY A 207 -5.78 16.82 -2.05
CA GLY A 207 -6.59 17.89 -2.62
C GLY A 207 -7.03 17.59 -4.05
N ALA A 208 -6.13 17.06 -4.88
CA ALA A 208 -6.46 16.61 -6.24
C ALA A 208 -7.46 15.45 -6.26
N ALA A 209 -7.33 14.50 -5.32
CA ALA A 209 -8.32 13.42 -5.17
C ALA A 209 -9.69 13.96 -4.73
N VAL A 210 -9.72 14.98 -3.87
CA VAL A 210 -10.96 15.67 -3.49
C VAL A 210 -11.53 16.44 -4.69
N ASP A 211 -10.70 17.10 -5.51
CA ASP A 211 -11.15 17.79 -6.73
C ASP A 211 -11.81 16.82 -7.70
N TYR A 212 -11.24 15.63 -7.90
CA TYR A 212 -11.88 14.54 -8.64
C TYR A 212 -13.25 14.16 -8.04
N LEU A 213 -13.34 14.00 -6.71
CA LEU A 213 -14.63 13.72 -6.07
C LEU A 213 -15.65 14.84 -6.28
N MET A 214 -15.23 16.10 -6.33
CA MET A 214 -16.13 17.24 -6.58
C MET A 214 -16.76 17.23 -7.98
N THR A 215 -16.16 16.54 -8.95
CA THR A 215 -16.75 16.37 -10.29
C THR A 215 -17.79 15.24 -10.36
N ARG A 216 -17.96 14.49 -9.28
CA ARG A 216 -18.92 13.39 -9.21
C ARG A 216 -20.29 13.85 -8.71
N ASP A 217 -21.34 13.25 -9.30
CA ASP A 217 -22.74 13.54 -8.96
C ASP A 217 -23.36 12.48 -8.02
N ASP A 218 -22.67 11.36 -7.80
CA ASP A 218 -23.12 10.23 -6.98
C ASP A 218 -22.67 10.30 -5.51
N ILE A 219 -21.97 11.37 -5.10
CA ILE A 219 -21.45 11.56 -3.75
C ILE A 219 -22.16 12.68 -2.99
N ASP A 220 -22.16 12.58 -1.66
CA ASP A 220 -22.47 13.68 -0.75
C ASP A 220 -21.19 14.51 -0.52
N LYS A 221 -21.09 15.67 -1.18
CA LYS A 221 -19.90 16.55 -1.16
C LYS A 221 -19.59 17.11 0.23
N GLU A 222 -20.55 17.09 1.16
CA GLU A 222 -20.36 17.50 2.54
C GLU A 222 -19.97 16.35 3.48
N LYS A 223 -19.84 15.11 2.98
CA LYS A 223 -19.50 13.94 3.80
C LYS A 223 -18.34 13.14 3.20
N ILE A 224 -17.17 13.77 3.21
CA ILE A 224 -15.92 13.12 2.83
C ILE A 224 -15.11 12.83 4.10
N ALA A 225 -14.72 11.58 4.28
CA ALA A 225 -13.78 11.15 5.32
C ALA A 225 -12.50 10.60 4.68
N ILE A 226 -11.42 10.53 5.44
CA ILE A 226 -10.16 9.93 4.97
C ILE A 226 -9.61 8.93 5.99
N ILE A 227 -9.10 7.80 5.52
CA ILE A 227 -8.36 6.81 6.29
C ILE A 227 -6.97 6.61 5.69
N GLY A 228 -5.96 6.46 6.54
CA GLY A 228 -4.58 6.24 6.12
C GLY A 228 -3.91 5.13 6.91
N TYR A 229 -3.25 4.20 6.23
CA TYR A 229 -2.62 3.02 6.83
C TYR A 229 -1.09 3.16 6.95
N SER A 230 -0.52 2.79 8.09
CA SER A 230 0.93 2.89 8.37
C SER A 230 1.44 4.33 8.17
N MET A 231 2.45 4.56 7.32
CA MET A 231 2.86 5.93 6.91
C MET A 231 1.68 6.75 6.36
N GLY A 232 0.64 6.09 5.83
CA GLY A 232 -0.63 6.69 5.45
C GLY A 232 -1.31 7.45 6.58
N GLY A 233 -1.06 7.11 7.85
CA GLY A 233 -1.54 7.89 9.00
C GLY A 233 -0.96 9.31 9.06
N TYR A 234 0.28 9.51 8.61
CA TYR A 234 0.81 10.86 8.37
C TYR A 234 0.11 11.49 7.15
N LEU A 235 0.03 10.75 6.04
CA LEU A 235 -0.51 11.24 4.77
C LEU A 235 -1.97 11.68 4.88
N CYS A 236 -2.81 10.94 5.61
CA CYS A 236 -4.21 11.25 5.78
C CYS A 236 -4.44 12.44 6.71
N VAL A 237 -3.58 12.64 7.72
CA VAL A 237 -3.67 13.82 8.59
C VAL A 237 -3.23 15.07 7.82
N ARG A 238 -2.18 14.99 7.00
CA ARG A 238 -1.85 16.05 6.03
C ARG A 238 -3.02 16.30 5.08
N GLY A 239 -3.56 15.25 4.48
CA GLY A 239 -4.73 15.31 3.60
C GLY A 239 -5.92 16.03 4.23
N ALA A 240 -6.20 15.74 5.51
CA ALA A 240 -7.28 16.34 6.26
C ALA A 240 -7.12 17.85 6.50
N LEU A 241 -6.01 18.49 6.11
CA LEU A 241 -5.91 19.95 6.02
C LEU A 241 -6.89 20.53 5.00
N ASP A 242 -7.28 19.77 3.98
CA ASP A 242 -8.34 20.18 3.07
C ASP A 242 -9.67 20.33 3.83
N PRO A 243 -10.32 21.52 3.84
CA PRO A 243 -11.52 21.79 4.62
C PRO A 243 -12.74 20.95 4.18
N ARG A 244 -12.71 20.37 2.97
CA ARG A 244 -13.78 19.52 2.45
C ARG A 244 -13.80 18.13 3.12
N ILE A 245 -12.67 17.68 3.66
CA ILE A 245 -12.58 16.46 4.45
C ILE A 245 -13.10 16.72 5.86
N LYS A 246 -14.12 15.97 6.28
CA LYS A 246 -14.84 16.20 7.55
C LYS A 246 -14.42 15.26 8.69
N ALA A 247 -13.75 14.15 8.40
CA ALA A 247 -13.25 13.22 9.41
C ALA A 247 -11.96 12.53 8.93
N CYS A 248 -11.09 12.17 9.87
CA CYS A 248 -9.79 11.55 9.57
C CYS A 248 -9.54 10.32 10.48
N ILE A 249 -9.02 9.23 9.91
CA ILE A 249 -8.77 7.96 10.59
C ILE A 249 -7.32 7.54 10.33
N PRO A 250 -6.35 7.97 11.13
CA PRO A 250 -4.98 7.47 11.04
C PRO A 250 -4.84 6.08 11.68
N ASN A 251 -4.31 5.12 10.93
CA ASN A 251 -4.10 3.73 11.34
C ASN A 251 -2.66 3.25 11.06
N THR A 252 -1.67 3.55 11.88
CA THR A 252 -1.73 4.31 13.14
C THR A 252 -1.32 5.77 12.91
N LEU A 253 -1.45 6.63 13.92
CA LEU A 253 -0.92 8.00 13.83
C LEU A 253 0.61 8.00 13.77
N VAL A 254 1.16 8.56 12.69
CA VAL A 254 2.59 8.79 12.53
C VAL A 254 2.88 10.28 12.67
N VAL A 255 3.35 10.69 13.85
CA VAL A 255 3.59 12.12 14.17
C VAL A 255 4.90 12.63 13.57
N ASP A 256 5.97 11.85 13.66
CA ASP A 256 7.31 12.25 13.21
C ASP A 256 8.07 11.02 12.70
N CYS A 257 8.16 10.90 11.37
CA CYS A 257 8.87 9.81 10.73
C CYS A 257 10.38 9.87 11.02
N GLY A 258 10.94 11.08 11.14
CA GLY A 258 12.36 11.29 11.43
C GLY A 258 12.74 10.80 12.83
N ALA A 259 11.90 11.08 13.83
CA ALA A 259 12.07 10.55 15.18
C ALA A 259 12.01 9.03 15.21
N ALA A 260 11.07 8.42 14.48
CA ALA A 260 10.98 6.97 14.33
C ALA A 260 12.23 6.37 13.66
N ALA A 261 12.72 6.97 12.56
CA ALA A 261 13.93 6.53 11.88
C ALA A 261 15.17 6.63 12.78
N ARG A 262 15.36 7.76 13.48
CA ARG A 262 16.46 7.93 14.44
C ARG A 262 16.41 6.92 15.58
N ALA A 263 15.22 6.61 16.08
CA ALA A 263 15.04 5.61 17.12
C ALA A 263 15.44 4.20 16.64
N GLY A 264 15.08 3.85 15.39
CA GLY A 264 15.47 2.57 14.77
C GLY A 264 16.96 2.45 14.48
N MET A 265 17.65 3.57 14.23
CA MET A 265 19.10 3.63 13.94
C MET A 265 19.93 4.13 15.13
N LYS A 266 19.41 4.00 16.35
CA LYS A 266 20.07 4.45 17.58
C LYS A 266 21.48 3.87 17.64
N ASN A 267 22.48 4.76 17.76
CA ASN A 267 23.94 4.53 17.72
C ASN A 267 24.63 4.67 16.35
N MET A 268 23.90 4.70 15.23
CA MET A 268 24.50 4.89 13.89
C MET A 268 24.47 6.35 13.41
N VAL A 269 23.63 7.19 14.00
CA VAL A 269 23.37 8.58 13.55
C VAL A 269 24.50 9.59 13.89
N LYS A 270 25.59 9.17 14.55
CA LYS A 270 26.61 10.13 15.05
C LYS A 270 27.49 10.72 13.95
N HIS A 271 27.76 9.97 12.86
CA HIS A 271 28.57 10.42 11.74
C HIS A 271 28.07 9.78 10.43
N LYS A 272 27.75 10.58 9.41
CA LYS A 272 27.18 10.13 8.12
C LYS A 272 27.96 8.98 7.46
N ALA A 273 29.28 9.16 7.28
CA ALA A 273 30.12 8.15 6.66
C ALA A 273 30.19 6.84 7.47
N PHE A 274 30.16 6.94 8.81
CA PHE A 274 30.11 5.76 9.68
C PHE A 274 28.75 5.05 9.57
N MET A 275 27.66 5.83 9.55
CA MET A 275 26.30 5.34 9.35
C MET A 275 26.16 4.56 8.05
N ASP A 276 26.59 5.13 6.92
CA ASP A 276 26.48 4.48 5.63
C ASP A 276 27.30 3.19 5.59
N LYS A 277 28.54 3.21 6.11
CA LYS A 277 29.40 2.02 6.15
C LYS A 277 28.80 0.91 7.01
N THR A 278 28.32 1.24 8.22
CA THR A 278 27.73 0.26 9.14
C THR A 278 26.40 -0.28 8.61
N PHE A 279 25.57 0.56 8.01
CA PHE A 279 24.30 0.17 7.42
C PHE A 279 24.50 -0.72 6.18
N ASN A 280 25.51 -0.44 5.35
CA ASN A 280 25.87 -1.31 4.22
C ASN A 280 26.30 -2.72 4.66
N ILE A 281 26.90 -2.87 5.84
CA ILE A 281 27.20 -4.19 6.42
C ILE A 281 25.91 -4.83 6.94
N LEU A 282 25.06 -4.07 7.64
CA LEU A 282 23.79 -4.54 8.18
C LEU A 282 22.88 -5.10 7.07
N MET A 283 22.76 -4.42 5.92
CA MET A 283 21.96 -4.88 4.79
C MET A 283 22.41 -6.22 4.20
N LYS A 284 23.66 -6.65 4.42
CA LYS A 284 24.13 -7.96 3.95
C LYS A 284 23.61 -9.12 4.79
N ILE A 285 23.25 -8.85 6.04
CA ILE A 285 22.90 -9.88 7.03
C ILE A 285 21.48 -9.73 7.60
N ASN A 286 20.84 -8.57 7.42
CA ASN A 286 19.52 -8.28 7.94
C ASN A 286 18.55 -7.98 6.78
N THR A 287 17.59 -8.88 6.59
CA THR A 287 16.60 -8.83 5.52
C THR A 287 15.67 -7.60 5.61
N PRO A 288 15.02 -7.28 6.77
CA PRO A 288 14.26 -6.06 6.92
C PRO A 288 15.05 -4.78 6.58
N ALA A 289 16.29 -4.66 7.03
CA ALA A 289 17.12 -3.49 6.75
C ALA A 289 17.44 -3.35 5.25
N ARG A 290 17.76 -4.47 4.59
CA ARG A 290 18.00 -4.52 3.14
C ARG A 290 16.76 -4.10 2.35
N TRP A 291 15.60 -4.70 2.66
CA TRP A 291 14.33 -4.34 2.04
C TRP A 291 14.00 -2.87 2.25
N GLY A 292 14.03 -2.42 3.50
CA GLY A 292 13.62 -1.06 3.86
C GLY A 292 14.46 -0.01 3.12
N PHE A 293 15.75 -0.25 2.95
CA PHE A 293 16.61 0.65 2.18
C PHE A 293 16.37 0.61 0.68
N GLN A 294 16.26 -0.59 0.09
CA GLN A 294 15.98 -0.74 -1.33
C GLN A 294 14.67 -0.05 -1.73
N HIS A 295 13.67 -0.17 -0.85
CA HIS A 295 12.37 0.48 -1.03
C HIS A 295 12.44 1.99 -0.80
N SER A 296 13.18 2.45 0.22
CA SER A 296 13.42 3.87 0.48
C SER A 296 14.16 4.55 -0.67
N ALA A 297 15.18 3.91 -1.25
CA ALA A 297 15.93 4.44 -2.38
C ALA A 297 15.01 4.75 -3.57
N TRP A 298 14.04 3.86 -3.83
CA TRP A 298 13.04 4.07 -4.86
C TRP A 298 12.05 5.19 -4.51
N THR A 299 11.44 5.09 -3.33
CA THR A 299 10.25 5.88 -2.99
C THR A 299 10.57 7.27 -2.46
N LEU A 300 11.76 7.47 -1.90
CA LEU A 300 12.25 8.76 -1.39
C LEU A 300 13.32 9.38 -2.30
N GLY A 301 13.81 8.65 -3.31
CA GLY A 301 14.87 9.14 -4.21
C GLY A 301 16.23 9.32 -3.51
N ILE A 302 16.52 8.49 -2.51
CA ILE A 302 17.76 8.54 -1.72
C ILE A 302 18.80 7.53 -2.22
N ASN A 303 20.08 7.81 -1.99
CA ASN A 303 21.20 6.96 -2.40
C ASN A 303 22.02 6.41 -1.23
N SER A 304 21.78 6.90 -0.01
CA SER A 304 22.57 6.56 1.18
C SER A 304 21.70 6.45 2.43
N ALA A 305 22.22 5.78 3.47
CA ALA A 305 21.44 5.50 4.67
C ALA A 305 21.18 6.78 5.49
N HIS A 306 22.14 7.71 5.51
CA HIS A 306 21.94 8.99 6.21
C HIS A 306 20.89 9.88 5.53
N GLU A 307 20.80 9.85 4.19
CA GLU A 307 19.75 10.56 3.43
C GLU A 307 18.35 10.05 3.80
N TRP A 308 18.21 8.79 4.23
CA TRP A 308 16.92 8.28 4.70
C TRP A 308 16.40 9.08 5.90
N VAL A 309 17.25 9.30 6.91
CA VAL A 309 16.87 10.10 8.09
C VAL A 309 16.51 11.52 7.67
N GLU A 310 17.34 12.15 6.84
CA GLU A 310 17.14 13.52 6.37
C GLU A 310 15.85 13.67 5.53
N ALA A 311 15.51 12.66 4.75
CA ALA A 311 14.25 12.63 4.01
C ALA A 311 13.06 12.53 4.97
N TYR A 312 13.12 11.63 5.94
CA TYR A 312 12.05 11.40 6.91
C TYR A 312 11.83 12.56 7.89
N ASP A 313 12.86 13.37 8.17
CA ASP A 313 12.76 14.57 9.01
C ASP A 313 11.76 15.60 8.48
N LYS A 314 11.46 15.57 7.18
CA LYS A 314 10.48 16.45 6.55
C LYS A 314 9.04 15.99 6.79
N PHE A 315 8.83 14.73 7.20
CA PHE A 315 7.52 14.13 7.43
C PHE A 315 7.16 14.23 8.91
N THR A 316 6.72 15.43 9.31
CA THR A 316 6.33 15.73 10.69
C THR A 316 4.99 16.46 10.75
N LEU A 317 4.17 16.08 11.73
CA LEU A 317 2.92 16.74 12.10
C LEU A 317 3.10 17.73 13.25
N LEU A 318 4.32 17.89 13.77
CA LEU A 318 4.63 18.94 14.74
C LEU A 318 4.35 20.31 14.11
N GLY A 319 3.61 21.16 14.82
CA GLY A 319 3.09 22.43 14.30
C GLY A 319 1.71 22.35 13.64
N TYR A 320 1.10 21.16 13.54
CA TYR A 320 -0.26 20.95 13.01
C TYR A 320 -1.26 20.52 14.10
N GLU A 321 -0.93 20.72 15.38
CA GLU A 321 -1.71 20.25 16.53
C GLU A 321 -3.13 20.84 16.54
N ASP A 322 -3.29 22.07 16.08
CA ASP A 322 -4.60 22.71 15.99
C ASP A 322 -5.52 22.05 14.96
N LEU A 323 -4.98 21.30 13.99
CA LEU A 323 -5.79 20.47 13.10
C LEU A 323 -6.41 19.30 13.88
N LEU A 324 -5.63 18.65 14.74
CA LEU A 324 -6.08 17.51 15.56
C LEU A 324 -7.28 17.91 16.46
N LYS A 325 -7.38 19.20 16.81
CA LYS A 325 -8.47 19.75 17.63
C LYS A 325 -9.73 20.11 16.83
N LYS A 326 -9.59 20.41 15.53
CA LYS A 326 -10.67 20.99 14.71
C LYS A 326 -11.50 19.97 13.95
N LYS A 327 -11.02 18.73 13.82
CA LYS A 327 -11.70 17.67 13.04
C LYS A 327 -11.91 16.42 13.88
N PRO A 328 -13.07 15.75 13.77
CA PRO A 328 -13.25 14.41 14.31
C PRO A 328 -12.15 13.46 13.82
N MET A 329 -11.43 12.86 14.77
CA MET A 329 -10.38 11.88 14.51
C MET A 329 -10.62 10.60 15.28
N LEU A 330 -10.43 9.46 14.61
CA LEU A 330 -10.42 8.13 15.22
C LEU A 330 -9.02 7.53 15.04
N PHE A 331 -8.29 7.41 16.14
CA PHE A 331 -6.96 6.80 16.15
C PHE A 331 -7.06 5.28 16.30
N LEU A 332 -6.46 4.54 15.38
CA LEU A 332 -6.32 3.08 15.46
C LEU A 332 -4.87 2.73 15.80
N PHE A 333 -4.65 1.63 16.53
CA PHE A 333 -3.36 1.23 17.11
C PHE A 333 -3.00 -0.22 16.84
#